data_AF-A0A919GT96-F1
#
_entry.id   AF-A0A919GT96-F1
#
_cell.length_a   1.000
_cell.length_b   1.000
_cell.length_c   1.000
_cell.angle_alpha   90.00
_cell.angle_beta   90.00
_cell.angle_gamma   90.00
#
_symmetry.space_group_name_H-M   'P 1'
#
loop_
_entity.id
_entity.type
_entity.pdbx_description
1 polymer ?
#
loop_
_entity_poly.entity_id
_entity_poly.type
_entity_poly.pdbx_seq_one_letter_code
_entity_poly.pdbx_strand_id
1 'polypeptide(L)'
;METIGGVAAPTRPCPECGNGVPAQEGYVEWCARCDWNVDPGAPDPHPGRLAAVRRRLARRYGEQLAAELQQGAGGASHRRWDTAGVLALAVALLVHGVTAALITAGVLLIVLGWGAGALPLLGVLLLGIAAVLRPRPGRLPEGAPVLYRADAPRLFGLIDEVAALCGTSGVNAVVVSWDANASVTSYGYRRHRVLDLGLGLWEVLGPQERVALLGHELGHFAHGDVRHMKVTSGALHSLAVWHYMLGRTEPRQLTDRFVNALTLLPRTAVYGLLLLLDRLTLRDAQRSEYLADASAARAGSTEAAVGLMDRLLVTGSVHSELRRASAAARMRGGPGGREALDRAEEGLWERLAGHIGAVPEREYERLRRVSALRGHAVDDTHPPTHLRRLCVSAGGPLAAGVVCDEDLEGAVAAELAPARGLLARRVVREFG
;
A
#
# COMPACT_ATOMS: atom_id res chain seq x y z
N MET A 1 22.58 -22.20 -33.68
CA MET A 1 23.25 -20.94 -34.08
C MET A 1 22.36 -20.29 -35.13
N GLU A 2 21.36 -19.55 -34.68
CA GLU A 2 20.55 -18.66 -35.52
C GLU A 2 20.14 -17.49 -34.63
N THR A 3 20.94 -16.44 -34.72
CA THR A 3 20.75 -15.14 -34.09
C THR A 3 19.57 -14.44 -34.78
N ILE A 4 18.43 -14.36 -34.08
CA ILE A 4 17.39 -13.40 -34.44
C ILE A 4 18.00 -12.01 -34.26
N GLY A 5 18.14 -11.28 -35.37
CA GLY A 5 18.79 -9.97 -35.43
C GLY A 5 18.08 -8.94 -34.57
N GLY A 6 18.62 -8.69 -33.38
CA GLY A 6 18.31 -7.49 -32.61
C GLY A 6 18.99 -6.31 -33.29
N VAL A 7 18.21 -5.42 -33.91
CA VAL A 7 18.71 -4.11 -34.33
C VAL A 7 19.24 -3.41 -33.08
N ALA A 8 20.55 -3.17 -33.03
CA ALA A 8 21.16 -2.46 -31.91
C ALA A 8 20.48 -1.10 -31.75
N ALA A 9 19.91 -0.84 -30.56
CA ALA A 9 19.25 0.43 -30.27
C ALA A 9 20.21 1.59 -30.57
N PRO A 10 19.74 2.66 -31.24
CA PRO A 10 20.59 3.78 -31.60
C PRO A 10 21.20 4.41 -30.33
N THR A 11 22.53 4.53 -30.30
CA THR A 11 23.23 5.12 -29.15
C THR A 11 23.55 6.59 -29.40
N ARG A 12 23.24 7.46 -28.44
CA ARG A 12 23.60 8.87 -28.43
C ARG A 12 24.69 9.15 -27.39
N PRO A 13 25.63 10.09 -27.64
CA PRO A 13 26.61 10.46 -26.63
C PRO A 13 25.92 11.21 -25.47
N CYS A 14 26.23 10.82 -24.23
CA CYS A 14 25.80 11.51 -23.02
C CYS A 14 26.35 12.94 -23.02
N PRO A 15 25.53 13.98 -22.77
CA PRO A 15 26.00 15.36 -22.79
C PRO A 15 26.98 15.71 -21.67
N GLU A 16 26.96 14.99 -20.54
CA GLU A 16 27.87 15.25 -19.41
C GLU A 16 29.22 14.53 -19.49
N CYS A 17 29.24 13.24 -19.85
CA CYS A 17 30.45 12.41 -19.80
C CYS A 17 30.85 11.79 -21.14
N GLY A 18 30.10 12.02 -22.22
CA GLY A 18 30.39 11.49 -23.56
C GLY A 18 30.12 10.00 -23.74
N ASN A 19 29.71 9.27 -22.69
CA ASN A 19 29.42 7.83 -22.76
C ASN A 19 28.22 7.54 -23.66
N GLY A 20 28.23 6.41 -24.38
CA GLY A 20 27.08 5.98 -25.19
C GLY A 20 25.84 5.70 -24.33
N VAL A 21 24.72 6.30 -24.71
CA VAL A 21 23.39 6.10 -24.11
C VAL A 21 22.49 5.48 -25.19
N PRO A 22 22.07 4.20 -25.06
CA PRO A 22 21.07 3.64 -25.95
C PRO A 22 19.74 4.39 -25.78
N ALA A 23 19.19 4.84 -26.90
CA ALA A 23 17.85 5.39 -26.97
C ALA A 23 16.86 4.25 -27.18
N GLN A 24 15.86 4.18 -26.30
CA GLN A 24 14.78 3.20 -26.40
C GLN A 24 13.44 3.93 -26.35
N GLU A 25 12.61 3.68 -27.36
CA GLU A 25 11.31 4.33 -27.47
C GLU A 25 10.43 3.99 -26.25
N GLY A 26 9.74 5.00 -25.71
CA GLY A 26 8.86 4.86 -24.55
C GLY A 26 9.55 4.91 -23.18
N TYR A 27 10.88 4.97 -23.11
CA TYR A 27 11.63 5.04 -21.86
C TYR A 27 12.53 6.28 -21.77
N VAL A 28 12.91 6.65 -20.56
CA VAL A 28 13.80 7.80 -20.31
C VAL A 28 15.21 7.48 -20.81
N GLU A 29 15.78 8.34 -21.66
CA GLU A 29 17.19 8.25 -22.04
C GLU A 29 18.07 8.74 -20.87
N TRP A 30 18.88 7.86 -20.28
CA TRP A 30 19.71 8.18 -19.12
C TRP A 30 21.11 7.53 -19.20
N CYS A 31 22.10 8.07 -18.50
CA CYS A 31 23.48 7.57 -18.51
C CYS A 31 23.83 6.72 -17.29
N ALA A 32 24.13 5.43 -17.49
CA ALA A 32 24.55 4.51 -16.42
C ALA A 32 25.90 4.83 -15.77
N ARG A 33 26.73 5.66 -16.43
CA ARG A 33 28.08 6.03 -15.94
C ARG A 33 28.07 7.23 -15.01
N CYS A 34 27.31 8.27 -15.32
CA CYS A 34 27.32 9.53 -14.55
C CYS A 34 25.94 9.93 -13.99
N ASP A 35 24.93 9.06 -14.15
CA ASP A 35 23.54 9.30 -13.72
C ASP A 35 22.84 10.48 -14.41
N TRP A 36 23.40 10.99 -15.51
CA TRP A 36 22.72 12.02 -16.31
C TRP A 36 21.32 11.56 -16.70
N ASN A 37 20.33 12.41 -16.43
CA ASN A 37 18.91 12.21 -16.74
C ASN A 37 18.30 10.92 -16.15
N VAL A 38 18.91 10.33 -15.10
CA VAL A 38 18.35 9.17 -14.39
C VAL A 38 16.98 9.49 -13.79
N ASP A 39 16.79 10.74 -13.41
CA ASP A 39 15.56 11.29 -12.86
C ASP A 39 15.24 12.64 -13.54
N PRO A 40 14.49 12.65 -14.66
CA PRO A 40 14.21 13.86 -15.44
C PRO A 40 13.31 14.88 -14.71
N GLY A 41 12.92 14.62 -13.46
CA GLY A 41 12.25 15.59 -12.61
C GLY A 41 10.73 15.46 -12.56
N ALA A 42 10.22 14.29 -12.15
CA ALA A 42 8.85 14.26 -11.63
C ALA A 42 8.77 15.17 -10.38
N PRO A 43 7.80 16.09 -10.26
CA PRO A 43 7.63 16.92 -9.08
C PRO A 43 7.57 16.06 -7.82
N ASP A 44 8.07 16.60 -6.70
CA ASP A 44 7.89 15.96 -5.40
C ASP A 44 6.38 15.79 -5.14
N PRO A 45 5.87 14.56 -4.95
CA PRO A 45 4.44 14.30 -4.83
C PRO A 45 3.81 15.00 -3.62
N HIS A 46 4.63 15.37 -2.62
CA HIS A 46 4.19 16.09 -1.43
C HIS A 46 5.05 17.34 -1.20
N PRO A 47 4.72 18.46 -1.87
CA PRO A 47 5.43 19.72 -1.69
C PRO A 47 5.17 20.28 -0.28
N GLY A 48 6.23 20.74 0.40
CA GLY A 48 6.10 21.45 1.68
C GLY A 48 7.18 21.10 2.71
N ARG A 49 7.41 22.04 3.64
CA ARG A 49 8.47 21.91 4.66
C ARG A 49 8.24 20.72 5.60
N LEU A 50 7.00 20.47 6.02
CA LEU A 50 6.67 19.36 6.93
C LEU A 50 6.87 18.00 6.26
N ALA A 51 6.40 17.84 5.03
CA ALA A 51 6.61 16.62 4.25
C ALA A 51 8.11 16.34 4.02
N ALA A 52 8.90 17.38 3.72
CA ALA A 52 10.36 17.25 3.59
C ALA A 52 11.06 16.87 4.91
N VAL A 53 10.57 17.32 6.06
CA VAL A 53 11.09 16.88 7.37
C VAL A 53 10.71 15.42 7.63
N ARG A 54 9.46 15.03 7.35
CA ARG A 54 8.96 13.65 7.50
C ARG A 54 9.77 12.67 6.65
N ARG A 55 10.00 12.97 5.37
CA ARG A 55 10.84 12.16 4.46
C ARG A 55 12.27 12.01 4.96
N ARG A 56 12.89 13.08 5.46
CA ARG A 56 14.24 13.02 6.04
C ARG A 56 14.29 12.13 7.27
N LEU A 57 13.26 12.17 8.11
CA LEU A 57 13.15 11.31 9.29
C LEU A 57 12.96 9.84 8.88
N ALA A 58 12.02 9.57 7.97
CA ALA A 58 11.76 8.24 7.43
C ALA A 58 13.01 7.62 6.79
N ARG A 59 13.75 8.41 6.00
CA ARG A 59 15.02 7.96 5.41
C ARG A 59 16.05 7.59 6.47
N ARG A 60 16.26 8.44 7.48
CA ARG A 60 17.22 8.19 8.56
C ARG A 60 16.88 6.92 9.36
N TYR A 61 15.60 6.73 9.71
CA TYR A 61 15.17 5.52 10.41
C TYR A 61 15.34 4.28 9.53
N GLY A 62 15.01 4.37 8.24
CA GLY A 62 15.20 3.29 7.28
C GLY A 62 16.67 2.88 7.15
N GLU A 63 17.58 3.85 7.03
CA GLU A 63 19.04 3.62 6.95
C GLU A 63 19.59 2.99 8.24
N GLN A 64 19.16 3.48 9.42
CA GLN A 64 19.58 2.91 10.71
C GLN A 64 19.11 1.46 10.88
N LEU A 65 17.84 1.19 10.60
CA LEU A 65 17.27 -0.16 10.70
C LEU A 65 17.93 -1.13 9.71
N ALA A 66 18.20 -0.68 8.48
CA ALA A 66 18.92 -1.47 7.49
C ALA A 66 20.32 -1.86 8.01
N ALA A 67 21.08 -0.90 8.55
CA ALA A 67 22.39 -1.16 9.13
C ALA A 67 22.32 -2.15 10.32
N GLU A 68 21.34 -2.00 11.21
CA GLU A 68 21.10 -2.91 12.35
C GLU A 68 20.81 -4.35 11.88
N LEU A 69 19.98 -4.52 10.85
CA LEU A 69 19.63 -5.83 10.30
C LEU A 69 20.83 -6.49 9.60
N GLN A 70 21.61 -5.73 8.83
CA GLN A 70 22.78 -6.23 8.12
C GLN A 70 23.91 -6.68 9.05
N GLN A 71 24.06 -6.03 10.21
CA GLN A 71 25.08 -6.39 11.20
C GLN A 71 24.72 -7.66 12.01
N GLY A 72 23.63 -8.36 11.67
CA GLY A 72 23.16 -9.52 12.43
C GLY A 72 22.63 -9.18 13.82
N ALA A 73 22.54 -7.89 14.17
CA ALA A 73 21.94 -7.42 15.42
C ALA A 73 20.40 -7.64 15.44
N GLY A 74 19.83 -8.12 14.33
CA GLY A 74 18.43 -8.53 14.19
C GLY A 74 17.96 -9.65 15.14
N GLY A 75 18.88 -10.32 15.84
CA GLY A 75 18.57 -11.31 16.87
C GLY A 75 18.43 -10.79 18.29
N ALA A 76 18.79 -9.54 18.61
CA ALA A 76 18.92 -9.13 20.01
C ALA A 76 18.51 -7.68 20.27
N SER A 77 17.20 -7.43 20.29
CA SER A 77 16.60 -6.46 21.22
C SER A 77 15.08 -6.61 21.17
N HIS A 78 14.56 -7.59 21.92
CA HIS A 78 13.27 -7.43 22.59
C HIS A 78 13.40 -6.26 23.59
N ARG A 79 13.53 -5.03 23.09
CA ARG A 79 13.39 -3.85 23.96
C ARG A 79 11.92 -3.79 24.30
N ARG A 80 11.59 -4.37 25.45
CA ARG A 80 10.35 -4.10 26.17
C ARG A 80 10.28 -2.58 26.32
N TRP A 81 9.40 -1.99 25.52
CA TRP A 81 8.85 -0.65 25.69
C TRP A 81 9.88 0.46 25.44
N ASP A 82 10.15 0.72 24.16
CA ASP A 82 10.74 2.00 23.77
C ASP A 82 9.85 3.15 24.27
N THR A 83 10.46 4.24 24.75
CA THR A 83 9.72 5.39 25.29
C THR A 83 8.78 5.98 24.25
N ALA A 84 9.18 5.93 22.98
CA ALA A 84 8.34 6.29 21.84
C ALA A 84 7.08 5.42 21.75
N GLY A 85 7.20 4.11 21.95
CA GLY A 85 6.07 3.17 21.95
C GLY A 85 5.11 3.42 23.11
N VAL A 86 5.62 3.72 24.31
CA VAL A 86 4.79 4.09 25.47
C VAL A 86 4.05 5.40 25.22
N LEU A 87 4.75 6.41 24.68
CA LEU A 87 4.14 7.70 24.35
C LEU A 87 3.10 7.55 23.23
N ALA A 88 3.37 6.73 22.21
CA ALA A 88 2.41 6.42 21.15
C ALA A 88 1.15 5.78 21.73
N LEU A 89 1.30 4.83 22.66
CA LEU A 89 0.18 4.21 23.34
C LEU A 89 -0.59 5.23 24.19
N ALA A 90 0.09 6.10 24.94
CA ALA A 90 -0.53 7.13 25.75
C ALA A 90 -1.34 8.12 24.89
N VAL A 91 -0.77 8.58 23.76
CA VAL A 91 -1.46 9.45 22.79
C VAL A 91 -2.66 8.72 22.18
N ALA A 92 -2.51 7.45 21.81
CA ALA A 92 -3.61 6.66 21.26
C ALA A 92 -4.74 6.46 22.27
N LEU A 93 -4.42 6.17 23.54
CA LEU A 93 -5.40 6.08 24.62
C LEU A 93 -6.09 7.41 24.90
N LEU A 94 -5.38 8.54 24.81
CA LEU A 94 -5.97 9.88 24.89
C LEU A 94 -7.00 10.11 23.78
N VAL A 95 -6.67 9.76 22.53
CA VAL A 95 -7.58 9.88 21.37
C VAL A 95 -8.85 9.05 21.58
N HIS A 96 -8.71 7.77 21.95
CA HIS A 96 -9.86 6.92 22.24
C HIS A 96 -10.66 7.43 23.45
N GLY A 97 -9.96 7.96 24.45
CA GLY A 97 -10.52 8.57 25.66
C GLY A 97 -11.41 9.78 25.37
N VAL A 98 -11.06 10.63 24.38
CA VAL A 98 -11.92 11.74 23.95
C VAL A 98 -13.27 11.23 23.42
N THR A 99 -13.27 10.17 22.62
CA THR A 99 -14.53 9.58 22.13
C THR A 99 -15.34 8.97 23.27
N ALA A 100 -14.69 8.25 24.18
CA ALA A 100 -15.35 7.69 25.35
C ALA A 100 -15.95 8.79 26.25
N ALA A 101 -15.24 9.92 26.44
CA ALA A 101 -15.72 11.06 27.21
C ALA A 101 -16.96 11.71 26.56
N LEU A 102 -16.98 11.86 25.24
CA LEU A 102 -18.17 12.36 24.52
C LEU A 102 -19.39 11.46 24.71
N ILE A 103 -19.19 10.13 24.66
CA ILE A 103 -20.26 9.16 24.90
C ILE A 103 -20.78 9.29 26.34
N THR A 104 -19.87 9.24 27.32
CA THR A 104 -20.23 9.30 28.74
C THR A 104 -20.92 10.62 29.08
N ALA A 105 -20.40 11.76 28.63
CA ALA A 105 -21.02 13.06 28.84
C ALA A 105 -22.39 13.15 28.16
N GLY A 106 -22.52 12.64 26.92
CA GLY A 106 -23.78 12.59 26.20
C GLY A 106 -24.86 11.79 26.94
N VAL A 107 -24.52 10.61 27.46
CA VAL A 107 -25.41 9.77 28.26
C VAL A 107 -25.78 10.46 29.58
N LEU A 108 -24.81 11.00 30.31
CA LEU A 108 -25.06 11.67 31.60
C LEU A 108 -25.97 12.90 31.43
N LEU A 109 -25.80 13.70 30.37
CA LEU A 109 -26.68 14.84 30.09
C LEU A 109 -28.12 14.42 29.79
N ILE A 110 -28.32 13.25 29.15
CA ILE A 110 -29.66 12.72 28.89
C ILE A 110 -30.29 12.19 30.18
N VAL A 111 -29.55 11.39 30.95
CA VAL A 111 -30.07 10.71 32.15
C VAL A 111 -30.27 11.68 33.31
N LEU A 112 -29.26 12.50 33.62
CA LEU A 112 -29.29 13.44 34.75
C LEU A 112 -29.97 14.76 34.41
N GLY A 113 -29.95 15.15 33.13
CA GLY A 113 -30.60 16.37 32.64
C GLY A 113 -32.07 16.17 32.25
N TRP A 114 -32.66 15.01 32.54
CA TRP A 114 -34.06 14.72 32.21
C TRP A 114 -34.98 15.67 32.98
N GLY A 115 -35.63 16.59 32.28
CA GLY A 115 -36.47 17.65 32.85
C GLY A 115 -35.82 19.03 32.96
N ALA A 116 -34.52 19.15 32.69
CA ALA A 116 -33.78 20.43 32.75
C ALA A 116 -33.72 21.16 31.39
N GLY A 117 -34.78 21.08 30.60
CA GLY A 117 -34.90 21.78 29.31
C GLY A 117 -34.02 21.18 28.21
N ALA A 118 -33.03 21.95 27.74
CA ALA A 118 -32.25 21.61 26.54
C ALA A 118 -31.08 20.63 26.76
N LEU A 119 -30.79 20.22 28.00
CA LEU A 119 -29.65 19.33 28.31
C LEU A 119 -29.73 17.96 27.59
N PRO A 120 -30.88 17.29 27.49
CA PRO A 120 -30.98 16.05 26.72
C PRO A 120 -30.68 16.25 25.23
N LEU A 121 -31.06 17.39 24.65
CA LEU A 121 -30.75 17.71 23.25
C LEU A 121 -29.24 17.87 23.03
N LEU A 122 -28.55 18.54 23.95
CA LEU A 122 -27.09 18.62 23.95
C LEU A 122 -26.45 17.23 24.11
N GLY A 123 -27.01 16.38 24.97
CA GLY A 123 -26.56 15.00 25.12
C GLY A 123 -26.69 14.19 23.83
N VAL A 124 -27.82 14.30 23.12
CA VAL A 124 -28.03 13.68 21.80
C VAL A 124 -27.03 14.22 20.77
N LEU A 125 -26.75 15.53 20.77
CA LEU A 125 -25.73 16.13 19.90
C LEU A 125 -24.34 15.52 20.16
N LEU A 126 -23.93 15.39 21.43
CA LEU A 126 -22.65 14.77 21.79
C LEU A 126 -22.58 13.30 21.35
N LEU A 127 -23.67 12.54 21.50
CA LEU A 127 -23.76 11.17 21.00
C LEU A 127 -23.68 11.10 19.47
N GLY A 128 -24.30 12.05 18.77
CA GLY A 128 -24.19 12.19 17.31
C GLY A 128 -22.75 12.43 16.87
N ILE A 129 -22.04 13.35 17.53
CA ILE A 129 -20.62 13.59 17.28
C ILE A 129 -19.81 12.31 17.57
N ALA A 130 -20.01 11.68 18.72
CA ALA A 130 -19.30 10.44 19.06
C ALA A 130 -19.57 9.31 18.04
N ALA A 131 -20.78 9.20 17.50
CA ALA A 131 -21.11 8.21 16.47
C ALA A 131 -20.39 8.45 15.13
N VAL A 132 -20.05 9.70 14.83
CA VAL A 132 -19.19 10.06 13.67
C VAL A 132 -17.72 9.79 13.98
N LEU A 133 -17.25 10.16 15.17
CA LEU A 133 -15.84 10.08 15.56
C LEU A 133 -15.37 8.68 15.98
N ARG A 134 -16.28 7.77 16.34
CA ARG A 134 -15.94 6.42 16.83
C ARG A 134 -15.16 5.60 15.79
N PRO A 135 -14.19 4.78 16.23
CA PRO A 135 -13.56 3.79 15.35
C PRO A 135 -14.63 2.86 14.77
N ARG A 136 -14.73 2.78 13.44
CA ARG A 136 -15.67 1.88 12.76
C ARG A 136 -14.93 0.58 12.42
N PRO A 137 -15.55 -0.59 12.61
CA PRO A 137 -14.98 -1.83 12.09
C PRO A 137 -14.93 -1.72 10.55
N GLY A 138 -13.87 -2.27 9.96
CA GLY A 138 -13.76 -2.38 8.51
C GLY A 138 -14.97 -3.10 7.92
N ARG A 139 -15.40 -2.69 6.73
CA ARG A 139 -16.45 -3.35 5.95
C ARG A 139 -15.83 -3.87 4.68
N LEU A 140 -16.38 -4.97 4.17
CA LEU A 140 -16.05 -5.43 2.83
C LEU A 140 -16.58 -4.39 1.82
N PRO A 141 -15.81 -4.06 0.78
CA PRO A 141 -16.23 -3.11 -0.23
C PRO A 141 -17.48 -3.60 -0.97
N GLU A 142 -18.43 -2.69 -1.19
CA GLU A 142 -19.64 -2.97 -1.94
C GLU A 142 -19.32 -3.06 -3.44
N GLY A 143 -19.76 -4.12 -4.11
CA GLY A 143 -19.61 -4.29 -5.56
C GLY A 143 -18.24 -4.80 -6.04
N ALA A 144 -17.29 -5.08 -5.14
CA ALA A 144 -16.08 -5.82 -5.49
C ALA A 144 -16.35 -7.34 -5.45
N PRO A 145 -15.73 -8.16 -6.33
CA PRO A 145 -15.75 -9.60 -6.18
C PRO A 145 -15.15 -10.00 -4.82
N VAL A 146 -15.91 -10.79 -4.05
CA VAL A 146 -15.44 -11.36 -2.77
C VAL A 146 -15.49 -12.87 -2.90
N LEU A 147 -14.34 -13.50 -2.68
CA LEU A 147 -14.18 -14.94 -2.67
C LEU A 147 -14.08 -15.43 -1.23
N TYR A 148 -14.79 -16.51 -0.94
CA TYR A 148 -14.65 -17.30 0.27
C TYR A 148 -13.97 -18.63 -0.07
N ARG A 149 -13.64 -19.40 0.98
CA ARG A 149 -12.91 -20.66 0.85
C ARG A 149 -13.57 -21.68 -0.09
N ALA A 150 -14.90 -21.66 -0.21
CA ALA A 150 -15.62 -22.53 -1.12
C ALA A 150 -15.49 -22.12 -2.59
N ASP A 151 -15.26 -20.82 -2.85
CA ASP A 151 -15.16 -20.26 -4.21
C ASP A 151 -13.74 -20.46 -4.78
N ALA A 152 -12.72 -20.41 -3.92
CA ALA A 152 -11.31 -20.50 -4.31
C ALA A 152 -10.47 -21.37 -3.35
N PRO A 153 -10.78 -22.68 -3.23
CA PRO A 153 -10.13 -23.55 -2.24
C PRO A 153 -8.60 -23.65 -2.39
N ARG A 154 -8.06 -23.61 -3.61
CA ARG A 154 -6.61 -23.68 -3.86
C ARG A 154 -5.91 -22.39 -3.48
N LEU A 155 -6.49 -21.23 -3.80
CA LEU A 155 -5.98 -19.94 -3.35
C LEU A 155 -5.95 -19.85 -1.81
N PHE A 156 -7.05 -20.22 -1.15
CA PHE A 156 -7.10 -20.23 0.31
C PHE A 156 -6.12 -21.24 0.92
N GLY A 157 -5.91 -22.39 0.27
CA GLY A 157 -4.89 -23.37 0.66
C GLY A 157 -3.47 -22.78 0.61
N LEU A 158 -3.12 -22.11 -0.49
CA LEU A 158 -1.85 -21.40 -0.63
C LEU A 158 -1.68 -20.31 0.45
N ILE A 159 -2.71 -19.51 0.69
CA ILE A 159 -2.69 -18.47 1.73
C ILE A 159 -2.47 -19.09 3.12
N ASP A 160 -3.13 -20.20 3.43
CA ASP A 160 -2.98 -20.87 4.73
C ASP A 160 -1.58 -21.47 4.91
N GLU A 161 -1.00 -22.04 3.86
CA GLU A 161 0.36 -22.58 3.87
C GLU A 161 1.40 -21.49 4.12
N VAL A 162 1.30 -20.38 3.39
CA VAL A 162 2.15 -19.20 3.60
C VAL A 162 1.94 -18.60 4.99
N ALA A 163 0.70 -18.54 5.47
CA ALA A 163 0.38 -18.03 6.81
C ALA A 163 1.00 -18.90 7.90
N ALA A 164 0.93 -20.23 7.76
CA ALA A 164 1.54 -21.17 8.68
C ALA A 164 3.07 -20.98 8.72
N LEU A 165 3.72 -20.81 7.56
CA LEU A 165 5.15 -20.53 7.47
C LEU A 165 5.52 -19.19 8.14
N CYS A 166 4.67 -18.18 7.99
CA CYS A 166 4.86 -16.88 8.64
C CYS A 166 4.55 -16.91 10.14
N GLY A 167 3.95 -17.97 10.68
CA GLY A 167 3.55 -18.03 12.09
C GLY A 167 2.27 -17.24 12.41
N THR A 168 1.35 -17.14 11.45
CA THR A 168 0.07 -16.42 11.60
C THR A 168 -1.10 -17.27 11.10
N SER A 169 -2.33 -16.77 11.26
CA SER A 169 -3.52 -17.42 10.70
C SER A 169 -3.81 -16.90 9.29
N GLY A 170 -4.40 -17.74 8.43
CA GLY A 170 -4.90 -17.33 7.12
C GLY A 170 -6.04 -16.31 7.17
N VAL A 171 -6.69 -16.10 6.04
CA VAL A 171 -7.77 -15.10 5.86
C VAL A 171 -9.16 -15.75 5.80
N ASN A 172 -10.19 -14.95 6.06
CA ASN A 172 -11.58 -15.39 6.00
C ASN A 172 -12.26 -15.04 4.67
N ALA A 173 -11.73 -14.06 3.94
CA ALA A 173 -12.23 -13.61 2.66
C ALA A 173 -11.07 -13.07 1.81
N VAL A 174 -11.19 -13.15 0.49
CA VAL A 174 -10.34 -12.46 -0.47
C VAL A 174 -11.21 -11.50 -1.27
N VAL A 175 -10.94 -10.21 -1.17
CA VAL A 175 -11.51 -9.18 -2.05
C VAL A 175 -10.60 -9.06 -3.24
N VAL A 176 -11.14 -9.14 -4.45
CA VAL A 176 -10.36 -8.97 -5.68
C VAL A 176 -10.61 -7.57 -6.22
N SER A 177 -9.55 -6.80 -6.44
CA SER A 177 -9.59 -5.44 -6.97
C SER A 177 -8.78 -5.33 -8.26
N TRP A 178 -8.91 -4.23 -9.00
CA TRP A 178 -8.12 -4.00 -10.22
C TRP A 178 -6.75 -3.36 -9.95
N ASP A 179 -6.53 -2.91 -8.71
CA ASP A 179 -5.40 -2.05 -8.34
C ASP A 179 -4.05 -2.76 -8.44
N ALA A 180 -2.97 -2.00 -8.51
CA ALA A 180 -1.60 -2.51 -8.45
C ALA A 180 -1.13 -2.60 -6.99
N ASN A 181 -1.92 -3.26 -6.13
CA ASN A 181 -1.69 -3.34 -4.70
C ASN A 181 -2.16 -4.68 -4.11
N ALA A 182 -1.67 -5.03 -2.91
CA ALA A 182 -2.28 -6.03 -2.06
C ALA A 182 -2.23 -5.57 -0.61
N SER A 183 -3.18 -6.01 0.22
CA SER A 183 -3.13 -5.73 1.66
C SER A 183 -3.95 -6.73 2.46
N VAL A 184 -3.53 -7.04 3.69
CA VAL A 184 -4.38 -7.77 4.63
C VAL A 184 -4.90 -6.83 5.72
N THR A 185 -6.22 -6.80 5.88
CA THR A 185 -6.89 -5.96 6.90
C THR A 185 -7.89 -6.77 7.72
N SER A 186 -8.60 -6.12 8.66
CA SER A 186 -9.64 -6.75 9.48
C SER A 186 -11.02 -6.12 9.23
N TYR A 187 -12.05 -6.96 9.13
CA TYR A 187 -13.44 -6.52 8.92
C TYR A 187 -14.42 -7.10 9.95
N GLY A 188 -15.55 -6.41 10.12
CA GLY A 188 -16.63 -6.79 11.03
C GLY A 188 -16.26 -6.70 12.51
N TYR A 189 -17.27 -6.89 13.38
CA TYR A 189 -17.09 -6.83 14.83
C TYR A 189 -16.25 -7.99 15.39
N ARG A 190 -16.29 -9.16 14.72
CA ARG A 190 -15.44 -10.32 15.04
C ARG A 190 -14.00 -10.18 14.54
N ARG A 191 -13.72 -9.12 13.78
CA ARG A 191 -12.38 -8.80 13.25
C ARG A 191 -11.80 -9.94 12.42
N HIS A 192 -12.62 -10.48 11.53
CA HIS A 192 -12.17 -11.45 10.53
C HIS A 192 -11.13 -10.81 9.61
N ARG A 193 -10.19 -11.61 9.11
CA ARG A 193 -9.14 -11.12 8.21
C ARG A 193 -9.62 -11.16 6.76
N VAL A 194 -9.27 -10.14 6.00
CA VAL A 194 -9.54 -10.07 4.56
C VAL A 194 -8.25 -9.69 3.84
N LEU A 195 -7.94 -10.41 2.77
CA LEU A 195 -6.90 -10.03 1.81
C LEU A 195 -7.58 -9.23 0.69
N ASP A 196 -7.17 -7.98 0.49
CA ASP A 196 -7.41 -7.25 -0.76
C ASP A 196 -6.30 -7.65 -1.75
N LEU A 197 -6.68 -8.27 -2.85
CA LEU A 197 -5.80 -8.77 -3.88
C LEU A 197 -6.06 -8.00 -5.18
N GLY A 198 -5.18 -7.06 -5.48
CA GLY A 198 -5.22 -6.30 -6.72
C GLY A 198 -4.67 -7.11 -7.90
N LEU A 199 -5.52 -7.35 -8.91
CA LEU A 199 -5.12 -8.02 -10.14
C LEU A 199 -4.06 -7.24 -10.92
N GLY A 200 -4.03 -5.91 -10.81
CA GLY A 200 -2.98 -5.10 -11.43
C GLY A 200 -1.58 -5.48 -10.95
N LEU A 201 -1.44 -5.92 -9.69
CA LEU A 201 -0.19 -6.44 -9.15
C LEU A 201 -0.07 -7.94 -9.39
N TRP A 202 -1.09 -8.73 -9.04
CA TRP A 202 -1.04 -10.20 -9.11
C TRP A 202 -0.69 -10.74 -10.50
N GLU A 203 -1.23 -10.12 -11.56
CA GLU A 203 -1.05 -10.57 -12.95
C GLU A 203 0.34 -10.30 -13.50
N VAL A 204 1.08 -9.33 -12.92
CA VAL A 204 2.42 -8.96 -13.39
C VAL A 204 3.54 -9.67 -12.62
N LEU A 205 3.17 -10.41 -11.57
CA LEU A 205 4.08 -11.21 -10.75
C LEU A 205 4.22 -12.63 -11.31
N GLY A 206 5.44 -13.15 -11.28
CA GLY A 206 5.71 -14.57 -11.50
C GLY A 206 5.18 -15.45 -10.36
N PRO A 207 5.14 -16.78 -10.53
CA PRO A 207 4.49 -17.70 -9.58
C PRO A 207 5.07 -17.59 -8.17
N GLN A 208 6.39 -17.56 -8.04
CA GLN A 208 7.05 -17.43 -6.74
C GLN A 208 7.05 -16.01 -6.19
N GLU A 209 6.98 -14.99 -7.05
CA GLU A 209 6.79 -13.61 -6.61
C GLU A 209 5.41 -13.41 -5.96
N ARG A 210 4.38 -14.12 -6.44
CA ARG A 210 3.05 -14.15 -5.79
C ARG A 210 3.10 -14.78 -4.40
N VAL A 211 3.87 -15.86 -4.21
CA VAL A 211 4.10 -16.45 -2.88
C VAL A 211 4.85 -15.46 -1.98
N ALA A 212 5.87 -14.77 -2.51
CA ALA A 212 6.58 -13.74 -1.78
C ALA A 212 5.66 -12.58 -1.38
N LEU A 213 4.74 -12.15 -2.25
CA LEU A 213 3.73 -11.14 -1.95
C LEU A 213 2.84 -11.57 -0.78
N LEU A 214 2.30 -12.79 -0.82
CA LEU A 214 1.50 -13.33 0.28
C LEU A 214 2.32 -13.40 1.58
N GLY A 215 3.59 -13.79 1.50
CA GLY A 215 4.50 -13.82 2.65
C GLY A 215 4.76 -12.44 3.25
N HIS A 216 4.85 -11.40 2.42
CA HIS A 216 4.95 -10.01 2.84
C HIS A 216 3.68 -9.59 3.61
N GLU A 217 2.51 -9.73 2.97
CA GLU A 217 1.23 -9.28 3.53
C GLU A 217 0.86 -9.98 4.84
N LEU A 218 1.07 -11.30 4.90
CA LEU A 218 0.82 -12.11 6.09
C LEU A 218 1.90 -11.88 7.16
N GLY A 219 3.12 -11.53 6.75
CA GLY A 219 4.25 -11.22 7.62
C GLY A 219 3.97 -10.06 8.58
N HIS A 220 3.19 -9.06 8.16
CA HIS A 220 2.75 -7.95 9.03
C HIS A 220 1.95 -8.43 10.26
N PHE A 221 1.21 -9.53 10.13
CA PHE A 221 0.40 -10.08 11.23
C PHE A 221 1.18 -11.01 12.15
N ALA A 222 2.38 -11.44 11.76
CA ALA A 222 3.21 -12.34 12.54
C ALA A 222 4.17 -11.60 13.49
N HIS A 223 4.73 -10.46 13.06
CA HIS A 223 5.88 -9.85 13.74
C HIS A 223 5.55 -8.66 14.66
N GLY A 224 4.30 -8.18 14.69
CA GLY A 224 3.89 -7.03 15.51
C GLY A 224 3.34 -7.41 16.90
N ASP A 225 3.51 -6.54 17.90
CA ASP A 225 2.59 -6.52 19.05
C ASP A 225 1.23 -6.05 18.53
N VAL A 226 0.45 -7.02 18.06
CA VAL A 226 -0.82 -6.83 17.40
C VAL A 226 -1.76 -5.96 18.24
N ARG A 227 -1.66 -5.98 19.58
CA ARG A 227 -2.52 -5.15 20.45
C ARG A 227 -2.11 -3.69 20.43
N HIS A 228 -0.82 -3.40 20.60
CA HIS A 228 -0.30 -2.03 20.57
C HIS A 228 -0.54 -1.40 19.20
N MET A 229 -0.20 -2.12 18.12
CA MET A 229 -0.38 -1.66 16.74
C MET A 229 -1.85 -1.41 16.39
N LYS A 230 -2.79 -2.22 16.93
CA LYS A 230 -4.24 -2.01 16.74
C LYS A 230 -4.74 -0.72 17.40
N VAL A 231 -4.26 -0.42 18.61
CA VAL A 231 -4.71 0.77 19.35
C VAL A 231 -4.16 2.04 18.70
N THR A 232 -2.88 2.03 18.31
CA THR A 232 -2.23 3.16 17.63
C THR A 232 -2.76 3.38 16.21
N SER A 233 -2.92 2.31 15.40
CA SER A 233 -3.53 2.39 14.07
C SER A 233 -4.97 2.91 14.14
N GLY A 234 -5.77 2.44 15.09
CA GLY A 234 -7.12 2.95 15.32
C GLY A 234 -7.14 4.45 15.67
N ALA A 235 -6.19 4.92 16.48
CA ALA A 235 -6.07 6.33 16.83
C ALA A 235 -5.60 7.19 15.63
N LEU A 236 -4.65 6.72 14.83
CA LEU A 236 -4.24 7.37 13.57
C LEU A 236 -5.44 7.53 12.62
N HIS A 237 -6.23 6.46 12.45
CA HIS A 237 -7.44 6.50 11.62
C HIS A 237 -8.47 7.51 12.18
N SER A 238 -8.75 7.49 13.49
CA SER A 238 -9.63 8.47 14.12
C SER A 238 -9.13 9.90 13.90
N LEU A 239 -7.86 10.19 14.15
CA LEU A 239 -7.27 11.51 13.93
C LEU A 239 -7.36 11.96 12.47
N ALA A 240 -7.15 11.05 11.50
CA ALA A 240 -7.31 11.35 10.08
C ALA A 240 -8.77 11.71 9.73
N VAL A 241 -9.74 10.95 10.23
CA VAL A 241 -11.17 11.25 10.07
C VAL A 241 -11.52 12.59 10.72
N TRP A 242 -11.03 12.86 11.93
CA TRP A 242 -11.29 14.11 12.63
C TRP A 242 -10.68 15.30 11.89
N HIS A 243 -9.47 15.15 11.37
CA HIS A 243 -8.81 16.19 10.58
C HIS A 243 -9.58 16.49 9.29
N TYR A 244 -10.05 15.44 8.61
CA TYR A 244 -10.90 15.59 7.42
C TYR A 244 -12.22 16.31 7.74
N MET A 245 -12.90 15.91 8.82
CA MET A 245 -14.16 16.53 9.26
C MET A 245 -14.00 17.99 9.71
N LEU A 246 -12.85 18.33 10.30
CA LEU A 246 -12.49 19.69 10.69
C LEU A 246 -11.90 20.50 9.53
N GLY A 247 -11.86 19.94 8.32
CA GLY A 247 -11.29 20.55 7.13
C GLY A 247 -11.86 21.94 6.83
N ARG A 248 -11.05 22.79 6.20
CA ARG A 248 -11.51 24.13 5.80
C ARG A 248 -12.56 24.00 4.71
N THR A 249 -13.65 24.72 4.85
CA THR A 249 -14.62 24.94 3.78
C THR A 249 -14.29 26.22 3.04
N GLU A 250 -14.50 26.23 1.72
CA GLU A 250 -14.36 27.44 0.92
C GLU A 250 -15.39 28.49 1.37
N PRO A 251 -14.97 29.66 1.88
CA PRO A 251 -15.89 30.59 2.54
C PRO A 251 -16.76 31.32 1.51
N ARG A 252 -18.00 30.88 1.35
CA ARG A 252 -19.02 31.52 0.50
C ARG A 252 -19.94 32.43 1.30
N GLN A 253 -20.13 32.14 2.59
CA GLN A 253 -21.02 32.85 3.50
C GLN A 253 -20.30 33.25 4.81
N LEU A 254 -20.92 34.14 5.59
CA LEU A 254 -20.40 34.53 6.92
C LEU A 254 -20.35 33.33 7.88
N THR A 255 -21.32 32.41 7.76
CA THR A 255 -21.39 31.15 8.50
C THR A 255 -20.15 30.28 8.23
N ASP A 256 -19.69 30.18 6.98
CA ASP A 256 -18.47 29.42 6.63
C ASP A 256 -17.23 30.01 7.29
N ARG A 257 -17.13 31.35 7.36
CA ARG A 257 -16.02 32.04 8.06
C ARG A 257 -16.05 31.76 9.55
N PHE A 258 -17.24 31.78 10.16
CA PHE A 258 -17.42 31.45 11.57
C PHE A 258 -17.04 30.00 11.87
N VAL A 259 -17.52 29.04 11.05
CA VAL A 259 -17.15 27.62 11.19
C VAL A 259 -15.65 27.43 11.05
N ASN A 260 -15.02 28.02 10.04
CA ASN A 260 -13.57 27.93 9.83
C ASN A 260 -12.76 28.55 11.00
N ALA A 261 -13.25 29.62 11.63
CA ALA A 261 -12.63 30.21 12.81
C ALA A 261 -12.78 29.30 14.04
N LEU A 262 -13.98 28.74 14.24
CA LEU A 262 -14.28 27.81 15.33
C LEU A 262 -13.47 26.50 15.20
N THR A 263 -13.31 25.98 13.99
CA THR A 263 -12.58 24.73 13.75
C THR A 263 -11.06 24.91 13.68
N LEU A 264 -10.53 26.14 13.65
CA LEU A 264 -9.10 26.38 13.50
C LEU A 264 -8.26 25.70 14.58
N LEU A 265 -8.56 25.95 15.86
CA LEU A 265 -7.84 25.39 17.01
C LEU A 265 -7.97 23.86 17.12
N PRO A 266 -9.18 23.26 17.06
CA PRO A 266 -9.27 21.81 17.12
C PRO A 266 -8.60 21.15 15.91
N ARG A 267 -8.68 21.75 14.71
CA ARG A 267 -8.02 21.23 13.52
C ARG A 267 -6.50 21.22 13.67
N THR A 268 -5.90 22.31 14.16
CA THR A 268 -4.44 22.37 14.36
C THR A 268 -3.99 21.43 15.47
N ALA A 269 -4.76 21.27 16.54
CA ALA A 269 -4.48 20.31 17.60
C ALA A 269 -4.55 18.86 17.09
N VAL A 270 -5.61 18.49 16.35
CA VAL A 270 -5.76 17.16 15.75
C VAL A 270 -4.65 16.87 14.76
N TYR A 271 -4.31 17.83 13.89
CA TYR A 271 -3.19 17.67 12.96
C TYR A 271 -1.84 17.53 13.68
N GLY A 272 -1.62 18.27 14.76
CA GLY A 272 -0.43 18.14 15.61
C GLY A 272 -0.33 16.78 16.27
N LEU A 273 -1.43 16.25 16.82
CA LEU A 273 -1.49 14.90 17.38
C LEU A 273 -1.28 13.81 16.31
N LEU A 274 -1.84 13.99 15.11
CA LEU A 274 -1.63 13.08 13.99
C LEU A 274 -0.15 13.01 13.62
N LEU A 275 0.51 14.17 13.46
CA LEU A 275 1.95 14.25 13.17
C LEU A 275 2.81 13.69 14.31
N LEU A 276 2.40 13.90 15.57
CA LEU A 276 3.12 13.35 16.72
C LEU A 276 3.02 11.83 16.74
N LEU A 277 1.81 11.28 16.64
CA LEU A 277 1.59 9.84 16.66
C LEU A 277 2.28 9.15 15.49
N ASP A 278 2.16 9.71 14.28
CA ASP A 278 2.85 9.23 13.07
C ASP A 278 4.36 9.15 13.28
N ARG A 279 4.99 10.20 13.84
CA ARG A 279 6.43 10.20 14.14
C ARG A 279 6.82 9.13 15.17
N LEU A 280 6.00 8.94 16.20
CA LEU A 280 6.27 7.95 17.25
C LEU A 280 6.15 6.52 16.74
N THR A 281 5.28 6.28 15.75
CA THR A 281 5.06 4.94 15.17
C THR A 281 5.91 4.66 13.93
N LEU A 282 6.53 5.68 13.31
CA LEU A 282 7.24 5.57 12.03
C LEU A 282 8.35 4.52 12.04
N ARG A 283 9.19 4.49 13.09
CA ARG A 283 10.29 3.52 13.18
C ARG A 283 9.78 2.09 13.29
N ASP A 284 8.74 1.86 14.10
CA ASP A 284 8.13 0.54 14.26
C ASP A 284 7.42 0.09 12.97
N ALA A 285 6.77 1.01 12.26
CA ALA A 285 6.19 0.74 10.94
C ALA A 285 7.27 0.30 9.94
N GLN A 286 8.37 1.05 9.83
CA GLN A 286 9.49 0.68 8.96
C GLN A 286 10.17 -0.64 9.35
N ARG A 287 10.25 -0.94 10.65
CA ARG A 287 10.76 -2.24 11.11
C ARG A 287 9.83 -3.38 10.69
N SER A 288 8.51 -3.18 10.78
CA SER A 288 7.51 -4.14 10.31
C SER A 288 7.69 -4.46 8.83
N GLU A 289 7.96 -3.46 8.00
CA GLU A 289 8.26 -3.64 6.56
C GLU A 289 9.45 -4.57 6.32
N TYR A 290 10.60 -4.31 6.97
CA TYR A 290 11.78 -5.17 6.81
C TYR A 290 11.54 -6.61 7.30
N LEU A 291 10.73 -6.80 8.34
CA LEU A 291 10.36 -8.13 8.85
C LEU A 291 9.36 -8.84 7.92
N ALA A 292 8.43 -8.10 7.31
CA ALA A 292 7.55 -8.60 6.27
C ALA A 292 8.36 -9.01 5.02
N ASP A 293 9.37 -8.23 4.63
CA ASP A 293 10.30 -8.59 3.54
C ASP A 293 11.08 -9.87 3.82
N ALA A 294 11.55 -10.06 5.06
CA ALA A 294 12.17 -11.31 5.47
C ALA A 294 11.17 -12.49 5.40
N SER A 295 9.88 -12.24 5.66
CA SER A 295 8.81 -13.24 5.53
C SER A 295 8.52 -13.58 4.07
N ALA A 296 8.50 -12.57 3.20
CA ALA A 296 8.42 -12.72 1.75
C ALA A 296 9.55 -13.61 1.22
N ALA A 297 10.78 -13.35 1.65
CA ALA A 297 11.95 -14.13 1.25
C ALA A 297 11.90 -15.58 1.76
N ARG A 298 11.43 -15.82 2.99
CA ARG A 298 11.24 -17.18 3.51
C ARG A 298 10.11 -17.94 2.80
N ALA A 299 9.02 -17.25 2.45
CA ALA A 299 7.89 -17.86 1.77
C ALA A 299 8.23 -18.19 0.30
N GLY A 300 8.63 -17.19 -0.49
CA GLY A 300 8.79 -17.30 -1.94
C GLY A 300 10.21 -17.52 -2.45
N SER A 301 11.25 -17.34 -1.62
CA SER A 301 12.70 -17.22 -1.93
C SER A 301 13.23 -15.79 -1.92
N THR A 302 14.55 -15.65 -1.72
CA THR A 302 15.25 -14.35 -1.80
C THR A 302 15.09 -13.73 -3.18
N GLU A 303 15.19 -14.52 -4.25
CA GLU A 303 15.04 -14.04 -5.63
C GLU A 303 13.62 -13.52 -5.90
N ALA A 304 12.60 -14.27 -5.49
CA ALA A 304 11.20 -13.87 -5.65
C ALA A 304 10.85 -12.61 -4.85
N ALA A 305 11.39 -12.46 -3.63
CA ALA A 305 11.20 -11.25 -2.84
C ALA A 305 11.88 -10.02 -3.47
N VAL A 306 13.07 -10.19 -4.07
CA VAL A 306 13.74 -9.12 -4.82
C VAL A 306 12.97 -8.78 -6.10
N GLY A 307 12.51 -9.78 -6.85
CA GLY A 307 11.69 -9.61 -8.04
C GLY A 307 10.39 -8.88 -7.75
N LEU A 308 9.70 -9.24 -6.66
CA LEU A 308 8.53 -8.51 -6.16
C LEU A 308 8.84 -7.01 -5.95
N MET A 309 9.94 -6.68 -5.26
CA MET A 309 10.30 -5.27 -5.03
C MET A 309 10.61 -4.52 -6.33
N ASP A 310 11.19 -5.19 -7.31
CA ASP A 310 11.41 -4.60 -8.64
C ASP A 310 10.07 -4.35 -9.35
N ARG A 311 9.12 -5.28 -9.28
CA ARG A 311 7.76 -5.10 -9.82
C ARG A 311 7.01 -3.95 -9.16
N LEU A 312 7.23 -3.72 -7.86
CA LEU A 312 6.67 -2.56 -7.16
C LEU A 312 7.16 -1.22 -7.73
N LEU A 313 8.36 -1.14 -8.32
CA LEU A 313 8.89 0.08 -8.93
C LEU A 313 8.12 0.51 -10.19
N VAL A 314 7.43 -0.42 -10.85
CA VAL A 314 6.71 -0.17 -12.12
C VAL A 314 5.18 -0.19 -11.97
N THR A 315 4.67 -0.18 -10.74
CA THR A 315 3.22 -0.10 -10.45
C THR A 315 2.56 1.15 -11.05
N GLY A 316 3.29 2.28 -11.17
CA GLY A 316 2.80 3.46 -11.89
C GLY A 316 2.54 3.19 -13.39
N SER A 317 3.30 2.29 -14.00
CA SER A 317 3.09 1.86 -15.39
C SER A 317 1.84 0.98 -15.52
N VAL A 318 1.51 0.19 -14.50
CA VAL A 318 0.26 -0.59 -14.44
C VAL A 318 -0.94 0.35 -14.52
N HIS A 319 -1.02 1.37 -13.66
CA HIS A 319 -2.13 2.33 -13.67
C HIS A 319 -2.24 3.07 -14.99
N SER A 320 -1.09 3.44 -15.57
CA SER A 320 -1.01 4.10 -16.87
C SER A 320 -1.51 3.21 -18.01
N GLU A 321 -1.19 1.90 -18.01
CA GLU A 321 -1.71 0.95 -18.98
C GLU A 321 -3.21 0.68 -18.83
N LEU A 322 -3.71 0.49 -17.60
CA LEU A 322 -5.16 0.32 -17.38
C LEU A 322 -5.94 1.55 -17.87
N ARG A 323 -5.41 2.76 -17.61
CA ARG A 323 -5.96 4.01 -18.14
C ARG A 323 -5.93 4.08 -19.66
N ARG A 324 -4.81 3.70 -20.29
CA ARG A 324 -4.68 3.65 -21.75
C ARG A 324 -5.68 2.67 -22.36
N ALA A 325 -5.82 1.48 -21.80
CA ALA A 325 -6.76 0.46 -22.28
C ALA A 325 -8.22 0.95 -22.23
N SER A 326 -8.62 1.57 -21.11
CA SER A 326 -9.96 2.19 -20.97
C SER A 326 -10.18 3.33 -21.97
N ALA A 327 -9.21 4.24 -22.10
CA ALA A 327 -9.30 5.36 -23.04
C ALA A 327 -9.41 4.88 -24.51
N ALA A 328 -8.58 3.91 -24.90
CA ALA A 328 -8.59 3.34 -26.25
C ALA A 328 -9.91 2.64 -26.59
N ALA A 329 -10.51 1.95 -25.62
CA ALA A 329 -11.80 1.29 -25.78
C ALA A 329 -12.94 2.30 -25.97
N ARG A 330 -12.94 3.42 -25.23
CA ARG A 330 -13.96 4.48 -25.34
C ARG A 330 -13.91 5.27 -26.65
N MET A 331 -12.75 5.37 -27.28
CA MET A 331 -12.57 6.13 -28.53
C MET A 331 -13.16 5.43 -29.77
N ARG A 332 -13.45 4.12 -29.72
CA ARG A 332 -13.96 3.35 -30.86
C ARG A 332 -15.49 3.20 -30.78
N GLY A 333 -16.22 4.18 -31.32
CA GLY A 333 -17.68 4.13 -31.45
C GLY A 333 -18.18 3.33 -32.67
N GLY A 334 -19.45 2.93 -32.66
CA GLY A 334 -20.13 2.26 -33.79
C GLY A 334 -20.19 0.72 -33.69
N PRO A 335 -20.65 0.02 -34.75
CA PRO A 335 -20.78 -1.45 -34.77
C PRO A 335 -19.47 -2.20 -34.52
N GLY A 336 -18.34 -1.68 -35.03
CA GLY A 336 -17.00 -2.20 -34.73
C GLY A 336 -16.47 -1.85 -33.33
N GLY A 337 -17.19 -0.99 -32.59
CA GLY A 337 -16.87 -0.63 -31.21
C GLY A 337 -17.18 -1.74 -30.21
N ARG A 338 -18.22 -2.54 -30.45
CA ARG A 338 -18.59 -3.65 -29.55
C ARG A 338 -17.58 -4.79 -29.60
N GLU A 339 -17.18 -5.22 -30.79
CA GLU A 339 -16.09 -6.19 -30.96
C GLU A 339 -14.74 -5.66 -30.44
N ALA A 340 -14.49 -4.35 -30.55
CA ALA A 340 -13.30 -3.76 -29.98
C ALA A 340 -13.32 -3.74 -28.45
N LEU A 341 -14.48 -3.54 -27.83
CA LEU A 341 -14.68 -3.65 -26.38
C LEU A 341 -14.48 -5.09 -25.92
N ASP A 342 -15.10 -6.06 -26.59
CA ASP A 342 -14.99 -7.48 -26.21
C ASP A 342 -13.51 -7.93 -26.28
N ARG A 343 -12.78 -7.57 -27.35
CA ARG A 343 -11.32 -7.83 -27.44
C ARG A 343 -10.50 -7.08 -26.39
N ALA A 344 -10.92 -5.86 -26.02
CA ALA A 344 -10.26 -5.11 -24.96
C ALA A 344 -10.48 -5.77 -23.59
N GLU A 345 -11.64 -6.37 -23.36
CA GLU A 345 -11.98 -7.08 -22.12
C GLU A 345 -11.26 -8.43 -22.02
N GLU A 346 -11.31 -9.27 -23.06
CA GLU A 346 -10.80 -10.65 -23.03
C GLU A 346 -9.28 -10.77 -22.81
N GLY A 347 -8.50 -9.79 -23.28
CA GLY A 347 -7.03 -9.82 -23.20
C GLY A 347 -6.41 -8.72 -22.34
N LEU A 348 -7.18 -8.07 -21.45
CA LEU A 348 -6.68 -6.94 -20.67
C LEU A 348 -5.48 -7.31 -19.82
N TRP A 349 -5.61 -8.40 -19.05
CA TRP A 349 -4.61 -8.82 -18.07
C TRP A 349 -3.36 -9.38 -18.74
N GLU A 350 -3.53 -10.12 -19.83
CA GLU A 350 -2.44 -10.68 -20.62
C GLU A 350 -1.64 -9.57 -21.31
N ARG A 351 -2.30 -8.52 -21.82
CA ARG A 351 -1.61 -7.34 -22.36
C ARG A 351 -0.90 -6.54 -21.27
N LEU A 352 -1.50 -6.42 -20.10
CA LEU A 352 -0.85 -5.77 -18.95
C LEU A 352 0.42 -6.53 -18.55
N ALA A 353 0.31 -7.85 -18.34
CA ALA A 353 1.42 -8.71 -18.01
C ALA A 353 2.49 -8.68 -19.11
N GLY A 354 2.09 -8.71 -20.39
CA GLY A 354 2.99 -8.57 -21.52
C GLY A 354 3.72 -7.22 -21.57
N HIS A 355 3.02 -6.11 -21.30
CA HIS A 355 3.63 -4.78 -21.24
C HIS A 355 4.66 -4.68 -20.11
N ILE A 356 4.30 -5.13 -18.90
CA ILE A 356 5.17 -5.08 -17.73
C ILE A 356 6.33 -6.09 -17.83
N GLY A 357 6.11 -7.23 -18.48
CA GLY A 357 7.14 -8.20 -18.85
C GLY A 357 8.11 -7.69 -19.91
N ALA A 358 7.68 -6.78 -20.78
CA ALA A 358 8.51 -6.12 -21.79
C ALA A 358 9.31 -4.92 -21.25
N VAL A 359 9.17 -4.57 -19.96
CA VAL A 359 9.97 -3.51 -19.34
C VAL A 359 11.45 -3.93 -19.33
N PRO A 360 12.34 -3.15 -19.96
CA PRO A 360 13.76 -3.49 -20.03
C PRO A 360 14.44 -3.46 -18.66
N GLU A 361 15.42 -4.33 -18.45
CA GLU A 361 16.26 -4.32 -17.24
C GLU A 361 16.92 -2.94 -17.00
N ARG A 362 17.26 -2.22 -18.06
CA ARG A 362 17.79 -0.84 -17.97
C ARG A 362 16.81 0.12 -17.28
N GLU A 363 15.50 -0.07 -17.46
CA GLU A 363 14.51 0.75 -16.79
C GLU A 363 14.38 0.38 -15.31
N TYR A 364 14.41 -0.91 -14.96
CA TYR A 364 14.50 -1.34 -13.57
C TYR A 364 15.76 -0.80 -12.88
N GLU A 365 16.92 -0.86 -13.54
CA GLU A 365 18.16 -0.26 -13.06
C GLU A 365 18.01 1.25 -12.82
N ARG A 366 17.41 1.99 -13.77
CA ARG A 366 17.12 3.41 -13.62
C ARG A 366 16.26 3.66 -12.38
N LEU A 367 15.14 2.95 -12.24
CA LEU A 367 14.20 3.12 -11.13
C LEU A 367 14.82 2.75 -9.77
N ARG A 368 15.71 1.76 -9.73
CA ARG A 368 16.52 1.44 -8.54
C ARG A 368 17.42 2.62 -8.15
N ARG A 369 18.09 3.25 -9.11
CA ARG A 369 18.92 4.46 -8.87
C ARG A 369 18.08 5.65 -8.45
N VAL A 370 16.91 5.86 -9.07
CA VAL A 370 15.93 6.88 -8.63
C VAL A 370 15.48 6.62 -7.19
N SER A 371 15.23 5.37 -6.82
CA SER A 371 14.90 5.01 -5.44
C SER A 371 16.03 5.33 -4.46
N ALA A 372 17.28 5.10 -4.83
CA ALA A 372 18.44 5.50 -4.02
C ALA A 372 18.58 7.03 -3.90
N LEU A 373 18.41 7.76 -4.99
CA LEU A 373 18.54 9.22 -5.04
C LEU A 373 17.45 9.94 -4.25
N ARG A 374 16.19 9.63 -4.55
CA ARG A 374 15.02 10.24 -3.89
C ARG A 374 14.77 9.68 -2.48
N GLY A 375 15.33 8.52 -2.15
CA GLY A 375 14.83 7.70 -1.05
C GLY A 375 13.40 7.21 -1.33
N HIS A 376 13.08 6.88 -2.58
CA HIS A 376 11.72 6.53 -3.00
C HIS A 376 11.23 5.32 -2.22
N ALA A 377 10.08 5.49 -1.59
CA ALA A 377 9.31 4.48 -0.89
C ALA A 377 7.94 4.36 -1.59
N VAL A 378 7.25 3.23 -1.39
CA VAL A 378 5.89 3.02 -1.95
C VAL A 378 4.95 4.14 -1.50
N ASP A 379 5.13 4.61 -0.26
CA ASP A 379 4.54 5.84 0.27
C ASP A 379 5.46 6.50 1.33
N ASP A 380 5.02 7.60 1.93
CA ASP A 380 5.76 8.35 2.96
C ASP A 380 6.09 7.56 4.25
N THR A 381 5.49 6.39 4.46
CA THR A 381 5.63 5.58 5.68
C THR A 381 6.52 4.35 5.50
N HIS A 382 6.68 3.86 4.26
CA HIS A 382 7.55 2.74 3.96
C HIS A 382 9.03 3.15 3.97
N PRO A 383 9.97 2.24 4.32
CA PRO A 383 11.39 2.46 4.05
C PRO A 383 11.64 2.57 2.55
N PRO A 384 12.70 3.28 2.13
CA PRO A 384 13.12 3.32 0.73
C PRO A 384 13.28 1.91 0.13
N THR A 385 12.67 1.68 -1.04
CA THR A 385 12.64 0.35 -1.67
C THR A 385 14.04 -0.23 -1.91
N HIS A 386 15.02 0.61 -2.27
CA HIS A 386 16.41 0.16 -2.45
C HIS A 386 17.04 -0.41 -1.17
N LEU A 387 16.71 0.12 0.02
CA LEU A 387 17.20 -0.39 1.31
C LEU A 387 16.55 -1.72 1.67
N ARG A 388 15.24 -1.85 1.43
CA ARG A 388 14.48 -3.11 1.60
C ARG A 388 15.10 -4.24 0.77
N ARG A 389 15.35 -3.96 -0.51
CA ARG A 389 15.98 -4.89 -1.45
C ARG A 389 17.37 -5.31 -0.99
N LEU A 390 18.18 -4.34 -0.57
CA LEU A 390 19.53 -4.56 -0.05
C LEU A 390 19.52 -5.41 1.23
N CYS A 391 18.56 -5.20 2.14
CA CYS A 391 18.42 -6.02 3.35
C CYS A 391 18.06 -7.48 3.03
N VAL A 392 17.11 -7.70 2.13
CA VAL A 392 16.72 -9.06 1.69
C VAL A 392 17.89 -9.77 1.02
N SER A 393 18.60 -9.09 0.11
CA SER A 393 19.77 -9.66 -0.56
C SER A 393 20.92 -9.96 0.41
N ALA A 394 21.13 -9.13 1.43
CA ALA A 394 22.18 -9.33 2.44
C ALA A 394 21.93 -10.54 3.35
N GLY A 395 20.67 -10.98 3.50
CA GLY A 395 20.32 -12.18 4.27
C GLY A 395 20.79 -13.50 3.64
N GLY A 396 21.33 -13.46 2.42
CA GLY A 396 21.79 -14.63 1.68
C GLY A 396 20.66 -15.30 0.87
N PRO A 397 21.02 -16.27 0.01
CA PRO A 397 20.05 -16.99 -0.81
C PRO A 397 19.21 -17.94 0.07
N LEU A 398 17.91 -17.70 0.14
CA LEU A 398 16.91 -18.59 0.72
C LEU A 398 16.15 -19.28 -0.41
N ALA A 399 16.00 -20.60 -0.29
CA ALA A 399 15.07 -21.35 -1.13
C ALA A 399 13.62 -21.02 -0.73
N ALA A 400 12.69 -21.23 -1.66
CA ALA A 400 11.27 -21.01 -1.39
C ALA A 400 10.76 -22.02 -0.35
N GLY A 401 10.17 -21.52 0.73
CA GLY A 401 9.52 -22.36 1.74
C GLY A 401 8.16 -22.89 1.30
N VAL A 402 7.51 -22.21 0.35
CA VAL A 402 6.31 -22.67 -0.35
C VAL A 402 6.57 -22.61 -1.86
N VAL A 403 6.34 -23.72 -2.55
CA VAL A 403 6.56 -23.83 -4.00
C VAL A 403 5.22 -23.72 -4.72
N CYS A 404 5.08 -22.70 -5.57
CA CYS A 404 3.98 -22.58 -6.52
C CYS A 404 4.39 -23.24 -7.83
N ASP A 405 3.97 -24.50 -8.00
CA ASP A 405 4.12 -25.24 -9.25
C ASP A 405 3.08 -24.83 -10.29
N GLU A 406 3.26 -25.29 -11.54
CA GLU A 406 2.37 -24.97 -12.67
C GLU A 406 0.93 -25.44 -12.42
N ASP A 407 0.75 -26.57 -11.72
CA ASP A 407 -0.57 -27.12 -11.39
C ASP A 407 -1.30 -26.23 -10.38
N LEU A 408 -0.63 -25.79 -9.31
CA LEU A 408 -1.20 -24.87 -8.33
C LEU A 408 -1.48 -23.51 -8.98
N GLU A 409 -0.56 -22.99 -9.80
CA GLU A 409 -0.75 -21.74 -10.52
C GLU A 409 -1.99 -21.81 -11.42
N GLY A 410 -2.10 -22.85 -12.25
CA GLY A 410 -3.24 -23.05 -13.15
C GLY A 410 -4.56 -23.17 -12.40
N ALA A 411 -4.57 -23.87 -11.26
CA ALA A 411 -5.76 -24.00 -10.44
C ALA A 411 -6.19 -22.67 -9.79
N VAL A 412 -5.24 -21.90 -9.24
CA VAL A 412 -5.53 -20.56 -8.69
C VAL A 412 -5.99 -19.60 -9.78
N ALA A 413 -5.39 -19.65 -10.97
CA ALA A 413 -5.82 -18.85 -12.11
C ALA A 413 -7.26 -19.18 -12.53
N ALA A 414 -7.64 -20.47 -12.54
CA ALA A 414 -9.01 -20.89 -12.82
C ALA A 414 -10.01 -20.39 -11.78
N GLU A 415 -9.65 -20.43 -10.48
CA GLU A 415 -10.48 -19.89 -9.39
C GLU A 415 -10.66 -18.37 -9.49
N LEU A 416 -9.65 -17.64 -9.96
CA LEU A 416 -9.71 -16.19 -10.14
C LEU A 416 -10.39 -15.74 -11.46
N ALA A 417 -10.57 -16.65 -12.44
CA ALA A 417 -11.09 -16.32 -13.77
C ALA A 417 -12.43 -15.55 -13.78
N PRO A 418 -13.44 -15.90 -12.94
CA PRO A 418 -14.69 -15.14 -12.89
C PRO A 418 -14.47 -13.68 -12.43
N ALA A 419 -13.63 -13.48 -11.41
CA ALA A 419 -13.29 -12.16 -10.90
C ALA A 419 -12.47 -11.35 -11.92
N ARG A 420 -11.51 -12.00 -12.60
CA ARG A 420 -10.73 -11.41 -13.71
C ARG A 420 -11.64 -10.86 -14.81
N GLY A 421 -12.60 -11.66 -15.26
CA GLY A 421 -13.53 -11.26 -16.31
C GLY A 421 -14.43 -10.09 -15.89
N LEU A 422 -14.93 -10.09 -14.65
CA LEU A 422 -15.75 -8.99 -14.12
C LEU A 422 -14.94 -7.68 -14.02
N LEU A 423 -13.72 -7.75 -13.49
CA LEU A 423 -12.88 -6.57 -13.31
C LEU A 423 -12.34 -6.04 -14.63
N ALA A 424 -12.02 -6.89 -15.60
CA ALA A 424 -11.66 -6.44 -16.95
C ALA A 424 -12.75 -5.57 -17.58
N ARG A 425 -14.01 -6.02 -17.50
CA ARG A 425 -15.18 -5.23 -17.94
C ARG A 425 -15.27 -3.90 -17.23
N ARG A 426 -15.13 -3.89 -15.91
CA ARG A 426 -15.20 -2.67 -15.11
C ARG A 426 -14.09 -1.69 -15.48
N VAL A 427 -12.84 -2.15 -15.60
CA VAL A 427 -11.70 -1.29 -15.97
C VAL A 427 -11.90 -0.70 -17.37
N VAL A 428 -12.20 -1.53 -18.37
CA VAL A 428 -12.36 -1.06 -19.76
C VAL A 428 -13.47 -0.01 -19.88
N ARG A 429 -14.54 -0.12 -19.09
CA ARG A 429 -15.72 0.74 -19.21
C ARG A 429 -15.70 1.95 -18.28
N GLU A 430 -15.19 1.82 -17.06
CA GLU A 430 -15.40 2.76 -15.95
C GLU A 430 -14.11 3.43 -15.45
N PHE A 431 -12.92 2.99 -15.87
CA PHE A 431 -11.66 3.55 -15.35
C PHE A 431 -11.51 5.04 -15.71
N GLY A 432 -11.21 5.87 -14.69
CA GLY A 432 -11.06 7.33 -14.77
C GLY A 432 -9.79 7.79 -14.09
#